data_AF-D2H1X2-F1
#
_entry.id   AF-D2H1X2-F1
#
_cell.length_a   1.000
_cell.length_b   1.000
_cell.length_c   1.000
_cell.angle_alpha   90.00
_cell.angle_beta   90.00
_cell.angle_gamma   90.00
#
_symmetry.space_group_name_H-M   'P 1'
#
loop_
_entity.id
_entity.type
_entity.pdbx_description
1 polymer ?
#
loop_
_entity_poly.entity_id
_entity_poly.type
_entity_poly.pdbx_seq_one_letter_code
_entity_poly.pdbx_strand_id
1 'polypeptide(L)' 'SYIRYSQICAKAVRDALKAEFKANAEKTSGSTVKIVKVKKE' A
#
# COMPACT_ATOMS: atom_id res chain seq x y z
N SER A 1 11.36 -0.71 -10.10
CA SER A 1 10.57 -1.94 -10.23
C SER A 1 9.10 -1.59 -10.34
N TYR A 2 8.35 -2.28 -11.20
CA TYR A 2 6.92 -2.06 -11.45
C TYR A 2 6.08 -2.14 -10.16
N ILE A 3 6.43 -3.04 -9.23
CA ILE A 3 5.73 -3.16 -7.94
C ILE A 3 5.76 -1.84 -7.17
N ARG A 4 6.92 -1.18 -7.11
CA ARG A 4 7.05 0.10 -6.41
C ARG A 4 6.32 1.23 -7.13
N TYR A 5 6.40 1.24 -8.47
CA TYR A 5 5.69 2.21 -9.28
C TYR A 5 4.17 2.13 -9.08
N SER A 6 3.60 0.91 -9.16
CA SER A 6 2.18 0.66 -8.94
C SER A 6 1.71 1.10 -7.56
N GLN A 7 2.50 0.81 -6.50
CA GLN A 7 2.20 1.28 -5.14
C GLN A 7 2.09 2.80 -5.02
N ILE A 8 2.99 3.54 -5.70
CA ILE A 8 3.02 5.01 -5.65
C ILE A 8 1.80 5.59 -6.37
N CYS A 9 1.49 5.12 -7.58
CA CYS A 9 0.32 5.57 -8.32
C CYS A 9 -0.97 5.27 -7.55
N ALA A 10 -1.08 4.07 -6.97
CA ALA A 10 -2.24 3.68 -6.18
C ALA A 10 -2.40 4.56 -4.93
N LYS A 11 -1.31 5.03 -4.32
CA LYS A 11 -1.38 5.99 -3.20
C LYS A 11 -1.93 7.34 -3.66
N ALA A 12 -1.38 7.90 -4.74
CA ALA A 12 -1.81 9.19 -5.28
C ALA A 12 -3.31 9.23 -5.62
N VAL A 13 -3.82 8.15 -6.23
CA VAL A 13 -5.26 8.02 -6.53
C VAL A 13 -6.11 8.00 -5.26
N ARG A 14 -5.69 7.25 -4.22
CA ARG A 14 -6.42 7.18 -2.95
C ARG A 14 -6.43 8.52 -2.21
N ASP A 15 -5.31 9.25 -2.22
CA ASP A 15 -5.20 10.55 -1.57
C ASP A 15 -6.17 11.59 -2.17
N ALA A 16 -6.45 11.46 -3.47
CA ALA A 16 -7.36 12.30 -4.23
C ALA A 16 -8.86 11.91 -4.13
N LEU A 17 -9.20 10.80 -3.47
CA LEU A 17 -10.60 10.41 -3.28
C LEU A 17 -11.34 11.36 -2.34
N LYS A 18 -12.67 11.45 -2.51
CA LYS A 18 -13.55 12.15 -1.56
C LYS A 18 -13.45 11.53 -0.17
N ALA A 19 -13.66 12.36 0.86
CA ALA A 19 -13.52 11.96 2.27
C ALA A 19 -14.36 10.72 2.64
N GLU A 20 -15.56 10.60 2.08
CA GLU A 20 -16.47 9.46 2.27
C GLU A 20 -15.84 8.10 1.90
N PHE A 21 -14.89 8.09 0.97
CA PHE A 21 -14.23 6.87 0.51
C PHE A 21 -12.82 6.66 1.10
N LYS A 22 -12.24 7.67 1.76
CA LYS A 22 -10.87 7.61 2.28
C LYS A 22 -10.67 6.51 3.32
N ALA A 23 -11.60 6.37 4.27
CA ALA A 23 -11.51 5.35 5.32
C ALA A 23 -11.45 3.93 4.76
N ASN A 24 -12.19 3.64 3.67
CA ASN A 24 -12.16 2.35 3.01
C ASN A 24 -10.88 2.16 2.20
N ALA A 25 -10.40 3.22 1.55
CA ALA A 25 -9.15 3.20 0.79
C ALA A 25 -7.92 2.96 1.69
N GLU A 26 -7.92 3.53 2.90
CA GLU A 26 -6.84 3.37 3.89
C GLU A 26 -6.74 1.92 4.39
N LYS A 27 -7.87 1.26 4.64
CA LYS A 27 -7.90 -0.17 5.06
C LYS A 27 -7.14 -1.08 4.09
N THR A 28 -7.25 -0.83 2.79
CA THR A 28 -6.59 -1.63 1.75
C THR A 28 -5.10 -1.29 1.56
N SER A 29 -4.66 -0.12 2.04
CA SER A 29 -3.29 0.36 1.87
C SER A 29 -2.28 -0.27 2.84
N GLY A 30 -2.77 -0.86 3.92
CA GLY A 30 -1.95 -1.53 4.93
C GLY A 30 -1.31 -2.81 4.39
N SER A 31 0.01 -2.96 4.59
CA SER A 31 0.67 -4.24 4.36
C SER A 31 0.56 -5.09 5.64
N THR A 32 -0.29 -6.12 5.61
CA THR A 32 -0.44 -7.10 6.71
C THR A 32 0.65 -8.17 6.67
N VAL A 33 1.64 -8.04 5.79
CA VAL A 33 2.65 -9.08 5.55
C VAL A 33 3.89 -8.81 6.39
N LYS A 34 4.21 -9.74 7.29
CA LYS A 34 5.48 -9.73 8.04
C LYS A 34 6.59 -10.30 7.16
N ILE A 35 7.58 -9.47 6.84
CA ILE A 35 8.79 -9.94 6.15
C ILE A 35 9.78 -10.42 7.20
N VAL A 36 10.12 -11.71 7.17
CA VAL A 36 11.18 -12.29 8.01
C VAL A 36 12.41 -12.51 7.14
N LYS A 37 13.51 -11.85 7.49
CA LYS A 37 14.81 -12.08 6.83
C LYS A 37 15.47 -13.27 7.51
N VAL A 38 15.44 -14.43 6.85
CA VAL A 38 16.20 -15.61 7.30
C VAL A 38 17.69 -15.33 7.07
N LYS A 39 18.52 -15.48 8.11
CA LYS A 39 19.97 -15.52 7.92
C LYS A 39 20.29 -16.90 7.35
N LYS A 40 20.97 -16.94 6.20
CA LYS A 40 21.53 -18.17 5.67
C LYS A 40 22.66 -18.62 6.61
N GLU A 41 22.67 -19.90 6.97
CA GLU A 41 23.79 -20.58 7.63
C GLU A 41 25.04 -20.58 6.74
#